data_AF-A0A537ME97-F1
#
_entry.id   AF-A0A537ME97-F1
#
_cell.length_a   1.000
_cell.length_b   1.000
_cell.length_c   1.000
_cell.angle_alpha   90.00
_cell.angle_beta   90.00
_cell.angle_gamma   90.00
#
_symmetry.space_group_name_H-M   'P 1'
#
loop_
_entity.id
_entity.type
_entity.pdbx_description
1 polymer ?
#
loop_
_entity_poly.entity_id
_entity_poly.type
_entity_poly.pdbx_seq_one_letter_code
_entity_poly.pdbx_strand_id
1 'polypeptide(L)' 'MEDPRLASMSPAELKAAMRTLGYETQADIANAIGVSRSTVSLWLDGKVGVPRPVAMLLRMLVAARRRPY' A
#
# COMPACT_ATOMS: atom_id res chain seq x y z
N MET A 1 -20.01 11.16 -6.21
CA MET A 1 -19.03 11.30 -7.32
C MET A 1 -17.66 11.10 -6.70
N GLU A 2 -17.14 9.87 -6.73
CA GLU A 2 -15.82 9.55 -6.16
C GLU A 2 -14.74 10.22 -7.03
N ASP A 3 -13.99 11.15 -6.44
CA ASP A 3 -12.99 11.95 -7.15
C ASP A 3 -11.78 11.06 -7.55
N PRO A 4 -11.39 10.99 -8.83
CA PRO A 4 -10.25 10.19 -9.29
C PRO A 4 -8.90 10.58 -8.67
N ARG A 5 -8.84 11.68 -7.90
CA ARG A 5 -7.69 12.08 -7.07
C ARG A 5 -7.55 11.30 -5.75
N LEU A 6 -8.48 10.39 -5.42
CA LEU A 6 -8.42 9.53 -4.22
C LEU A 6 -7.43 8.35 -4.36
N ALA A 7 -7.06 7.99 -5.60
CA ALA A 7 -6.00 7.04 -5.89
C ALA A 7 -4.64 7.72 -5.75
N SER A 8 -4.00 7.57 -4.58
CA SER A 8 -2.82 8.38 -4.27
C SER A 8 -1.49 7.63 -4.33
N MET A 9 -1.51 6.30 -4.50
CA MET A 9 -0.32 5.46 -4.58
C MET A 9 -0.42 4.50 -5.76
N SER A 10 0.63 4.45 -6.58
CA SER A 10 0.70 3.60 -7.78
C SER A 10 1.02 2.14 -7.42
N PRO A 11 0.72 1.15 -8.29
CA PRO A 11 1.09 -0.24 -8.05
C PRO A 11 2.61 -0.43 -7.84
N ALA A 12 3.43 0.35 -8.55
CA ALA A 12 4.88 0.34 -8.41
C ALA A 12 5.33 0.86 -7.04
N GLU A 13 4.72 1.96 -6.57
CA GLU A 13 4.97 2.51 -5.24
C GLU A 13 4.53 1.54 -4.13
N LEU A 14 3.38 0.86 -4.29
CA LEU A 14 2.91 -0.17 -3.37
C LEU A 14 3.91 -1.35 -3.28
N LYS A 15 4.40 -1.86 -4.42
CA LYS A 15 5.45 -2.90 -4.45
C LYS A 15 6.74 -2.46 -3.76
N ALA A 16 7.13 -1.20 -3.95
CA ALA A 16 8.31 -0.65 -3.28
C ALA A 16 8.12 -0.55 -1.76
N ALA A 17 6.93 -0.15 -1.31
CA ALA A 17 6.57 -0.11 0.10
C ALA A 17 6.60 -1.51 0.73
N MET A 18 6.01 -2.52 0.07
CA MET A 18 6.05 -3.92 0.51
C MET A 18 7.49 -4.40 0.73
N ARG A 19 8.38 -4.19 -0.26
CA ARG A 19 9.79 -4.54 -0.15
C ARG A 19 10.51 -3.84 0.99
N THR A 20 10.24 -2.55 1.19
CA THR A 20 10.88 -1.75 2.24
C THR A 20 10.42 -2.19 3.63
N LEU A 21 9.15 -2.58 3.77
CA LEU A 21 8.57 -3.03 5.03
C LEU A 21 8.84 -4.50 5.34
N GLY A 22 9.27 -5.29 4.34
CA GLY A 22 9.54 -6.72 4.47
C GLY A 22 8.30 -7.59 4.31
N TYR A 23 7.26 -7.12 3.61
CA TYR A 23 6.09 -7.92 3.27
C TYR A 23 6.36 -8.73 1.99
N GLU A 24 6.39 -10.04 2.10
CA GLU A 24 6.73 -10.95 0.98
C GLU A 24 5.51 -11.27 0.11
N THR A 25 4.33 -11.37 0.73
CA THR A 25 3.09 -11.75 0.05
C THR A 25 2.02 -10.66 0.11
N GLN A 26 1.03 -10.77 -0.78
CA GLN A 26 -0.17 -9.91 -0.73
C GLN A 26 -0.96 -10.11 0.56
N ALA A 27 -0.91 -11.31 1.15
CA ALA A 27 -1.60 -11.61 2.40
C ALA A 27 -0.93 -10.89 3.58
N ASP A 28 0.40 -10.80 3.59
CA ASP A 28 1.14 -10.15 4.69
C ASP A 28 0.77 -8.68 4.81
N ILE A 29 0.83 -7.94 3.70
CA ILE A 29 0.44 -6.53 3.70
C ILE A 29 -1.06 -6.36 3.95
N ALA A 30 -1.92 -7.25 3.43
CA ALA A 30 -3.36 -7.19 3.66
C ALA A 30 -3.71 -7.33 5.14
N ASN A 31 -3.09 -8.30 5.81
CA ASN A 31 -3.24 -8.54 7.25
C ASN A 31 -2.72 -7.34 8.06
N ALA A 32 -1.57 -6.78 7.67
CA ALA A 32 -0.96 -5.66 8.38
C ALA A 32 -1.81 -4.37 8.34
N ILE A 33 -2.59 -4.15 7.28
CA ILE A 33 -3.43 -2.96 7.11
C ILE A 33 -4.94 -3.22 7.31
N GLY A 34 -5.33 -4.47 7.63
CA GLY A 34 -6.72 -4.84 7.89
C GLY A 34 -7.63 -4.88 6.67
N VAL A 35 -7.12 -5.29 5.50
CA VAL A 35 -7.93 -5.45 4.26
C VAL A 35 -7.85 -6.88 3.73
N SER A 36 -8.64 -7.19 2.70
CA SER A 36 -8.58 -8.51 2.07
C SER A 36 -7.39 -8.63 1.09
N ARG A 37 -6.85 -9.84 0.94
CA ARG A 37 -5.81 -10.14 -0.06
C ARG A 37 -6.26 -9.81 -1.49
N SER A 38 -7.54 -10.02 -1.79
CA SER A 38 -8.15 -9.67 -3.09
C SER A 38 -8.12 -8.16 -3.35
N THR A 39 -8.35 -7.34 -2.31
CA THR A 39 -8.24 -5.88 -2.39
C THR A 39 -6.82 -5.46 -2.79
N VAL A 40 -5.80 -6.06 -2.17
CA VAL A 40 -4.39 -5.81 -2.51
C VAL A 40 -4.07 -6.25 -3.95
N SER A 41 -4.61 -7.39 -4.39
CA SER A 41 -4.45 -7.84 -5.78
C SER A 41 -5.00 -6.81 -6.77
N LEU A 42 -6.17 -6.23 -6.51
CA LEU A 42 -6.77 -5.20 -7.38
C LEU A 42 -5.92 -3.93 -7.45
N TRP A 43 -5.30 -3.55 -6.33
CA TRP A 43 -4.36 -2.42 -6.31
C TRP A 43 -3.09 -2.69 -7.09
N LEU A 44 -2.52 -3.89 -6.96
CA LEU A 44 -1.30 -4.29 -7.68
C LEU A 44 -1.53 -4.46 -9.19
N ASP A 45 -2.72 -4.90 -9.57
CA ASP A 45 -3.15 -4.96 -10.97
C ASP A 45 -3.46 -3.57 -11.56
N GLY A 46 -3.54 -2.53 -10.72
CA GLY A 46 -3.92 -1.18 -11.15
C GLY A 46 -5.41 -1.04 -11.51
N LYS A 47 -6.23 -2.05 -11.21
CA LYS A 47 -7.68 -2.04 -11.46
C LYS A 47 -8.40 -1.06 -10.53
N VAL A 48 -7.89 -0.91 -9.32
CA VAL A 48 -8.40 0.03 -8.30
C VAL A 48 -7.23 0.80 -7.72
N GLY A 49 -7.41 2.10 -7.49
CA GLY A 49 -6.40 2.91 -6.82
C GLY A 49 -6.29 2.60 -5.32
N VAL A 50 -5.09 2.68 -4.77
CA VAL A 50 -4.90 2.57 -3.31
C VAL A 50 -5.56 3.77 -2.62
N PRO A 51 -6.46 3.56 -1.65
CA PRO A 51 -7.11 4.63 -0.91
C PRO A 51 -6.09 5.54 -0.21
N ARG A 52 -6.36 6.84 -0.20
CA ARG A 52 -5.48 7.85 0.39
C ARG A 52 -5.04 7.58 1.84
N PRO A 53 -5.90 7.13 2.76
CA PRO A 53 -5.47 6.80 4.12
C PRO A 53 -4.46 5.65 4.16
N VAL A 54 -4.66 4.62 3.33
CA VAL A 54 -3.76 3.46 3.23
C VAL A 54 -2.41 3.88 2.66
N ALA A 55 -2.41 4.69 1.61
CA ALA A 55 -1.17 5.22 1.03
C ALA A 55 -0.40 6.06 2.05
N MET A 56 -1.08 6.89 2.84
CA MET A 56 -0.46 7.71 3.88
C MET A 56 0.16 6.85 4.99
N LEU A 57 -0.56 5.82 5.45
CA LEU A 57 -0.06 4.86 6.44
C LEU A 57 1.20 4.15 5.92
N LEU A 58 1.16 3.59 4.70
CA LEU A 58 2.31 2.89 4.13
C LEU A 58 3.54 3.79 4.00
N ARG A 59 3.36 5.05 3.59
CA ARG A 59 4.45 6.04 3.52
C ARG A 59 5.02 6.36 4.90
N MET A 60 4.16 6.50 5.91
CA MET A 60 4.59 6.73 7.28
C MET A 60 5.41 5.56 7.83
N LEU A 61 4.96 4.32 7.60
CA LEU A 61 5.69 3.11 8.00
C LEU A 61 7.05 3.01 7.29
N VAL A 62 7.09 3.31 5.99
CA VAL A 62 8.34 3.33 5.20
C VAL A 62 9.31 4.38 5.74
N ALA A 63 8.83 5.59 6.04
CA ALA A 63 9.65 6.65 6.60
C ALA A 63 10.20 6.26 7.99
N ALA A 64 9.38 5.64 8.84
CA ALA A 64 9.80 5.16 10.15
C ALA A 64 10.89 4.08 10.06
N ARG A 65 10.77 3.14 9.11
CA ARG A 65 11.76 2.06 8.88
C ARG A 65 13.13 2.57 8.42
N ARG A 66 13.16 3.71 7.72
CA ARG A 66 14.40 4.31 7.18
C ARG A 66 15.15 5.18 8.17
N ARG A 67 14.58 5.49 9.33
CA ARG A 67 15.21 6.37 10.31
C ARG A 67 16.36 5.63 10.99
N PRO A 68 17.63 6.07 10.84
CA PRO A 68 18.73 5.54 11.65
C PRO A 68 18.49 5.97 13.10
N TYR A 69 18.57 5.02 14.02
CA TYR A 69 18.62 5.27 15.46
C TYR A 69 20.00 5.79 15.85
#